data_AF-A0A9R0E7D8-F1
#
_entry.id   AF-A0A9R0E7D8-F1
#
_cell.length_a   1.000
_cell.length_b   1.000
_cell.length_c   1.000
_cell.angle_alpha   90.00
_cell.angle_beta   90.00
_cell.angle_gamma   90.00
#
_symmetry.space_group_name_H-M   'P 1'
#
loop_
_entity.id
_entity.type
_entity.pdbx_description
1 polymer ?
#
loop_
_entity_poly.entity_id
_entity_poly.type
_entity_poly.pdbx_seq_one_letter_code
_entity_poly.pdbx_strand_id
1 'polypeptide(L)'
;MGLRPVETLPVPPNREDSYNVMILVFDSTSHNGFIRKMPKSYKYLSGKAITMNGYNIVGAGTPAALFPILTGKPEEQHPDSRIKVTNNVYVDHTSFIFHKLKNLGYHTAYLEDDPPTGTFQLRFNGFRQQPADRYLRAFFLEDKKNMFSEKFCIGDTPVYKFLIDMSDEVFQLDGKKFCFTITSDISHDNFDLISSADDSLLSFMETWSARHRSDTLLIVMGDHGSRFSKLRGTYQGKLEERLPLLSFFLPDRFKRLRPDAVEALIQNVDRVTTPLDLHTTILDVLDLKELSDKYTVPGCDLPRALSLLEPIPANRSCADAGIARHWCMCTKWRNVSTSSPMYNEIATALADYINFLTSEQRSKCERRQITSIKSVLVQKVDDQLLKYEYSKEEDAFLGNPQAPAPRTQYEYYMTTIIMNPGQAIFEGSVIYDTKTNSSTINKNEISRLSAYKNEPHCITATHPHLNPFCYCKDLL
;
A
#
# COMPACT_ATOMS: atom_id res chain seq x y z
N MET A 1 11.98 -6.42 -28.07
CA MET A 1 12.58 -5.12 -28.45
C MET A 1 13.98 -5.07 -27.85
N GLY A 2 14.83 -4.10 -28.16
CA GLY A 2 16.19 -4.07 -27.60
C GLY A 2 16.26 -3.15 -26.40
N LEU A 3 16.64 -3.66 -25.21
CA LEU A 3 17.00 -2.80 -24.09
C LEU A 3 18.25 -1.98 -24.45
N ARG A 4 18.21 -0.66 -24.22
CA ARG A 4 19.40 0.19 -24.35
C ARG A 4 20.50 -0.36 -23.43
N PRO A 5 21.74 -0.53 -23.92
CA PRO A 5 22.88 -0.86 -23.07
C PRO A 5 23.08 0.24 -22.02
N VAL A 6 23.25 -0.17 -20.76
CA VAL A 6 23.59 0.72 -19.64
C VAL A 6 24.79 0.10 -18.95
N GLU A 7 25.85 0.89 -18.80
CA GLU A 7 27.04 0.49 -18.08
C GLU A 7 26.72 0.34 -16.59
N THR A 8 27.09 -0.80 -16.01
CA THR A 8 26.94 -1.10 -14.59
C THR A 8 28.30 -1.17 -13.93
N LEU A 9 28.32 -0.88 -12.62
CA LEU A 9 29.49 -1.16 -11.79
C LEU A 9 29.71 -2.68 -11.70
N PRO A 10 30.96 -3.14 -11.52
CA PRO A 10 31.20 -4.55 -11.25
C PRO A 10 30.53 -4.96 -9.93
N VAL A 11 29.98 -6.16 -9.91
CA VAL A 11 29.44 -6.76 -8.67
C VAL A 11 30.62 -6.98 -7.71
N PRO A 12 30.53 -6.55 -6.45
CA PRO A 12 31.58 -6.82 -5.46
C PRO A 12 31.86 -8.33 -5.34
N PRO A 13 33.14 -8.77 -5.21
CA PRO A 13 33.48 -10.19 -5.19
C PRO A 13 32.75 -11.00 -4.12
N ASN A 14 32.50 -10.40 -2.94
CA ASN A 14 31.75 -11.02 -1.85
C ASN A 14 30.23 -11.10 -2.10
N ARG A 15 29.75 -10.68 -3.28
CA ARG A 15 28.33 -10.64 -3.66
C ARG A 15 28.05 -11.29 -5.01
N GLU A 16 29.01 -12.00 -5.59
CA GLU A 16 28.83 -12.75 -6.85
C GLU A 16 27.69 -13.78 -6.74
N ASP A 17 27.49 -14.35 -5.56
CA ASP A 17 26.41 -15.29 -5.32
C ASP A 17 25.06 -14.63 -4.99
N SER A 18 24.96 -13.32 -4.78
CA SER A 18 23.70 -12.65 -4.37
C SER A 18 22.50 -12.95 -5.28
N TYR A 19 21.29 -12.94 -4.74
CA TYR A 19 20.08 -13.26 -5.52
C TYR A 19 19.65 -12.09 -6.43
N ASN A 20 18.94 -12.43 -7.50
CA ASN A 20 18.17 -11.46 -8.27
C ASN A 20 16.78 -11.29 -7.64
N VAL A 21 16.12 -10.16 -7.89
CA VAL A 21 14.76 -9.89 -7.39
C VAL A 21 13.89 -9.31 -8.52
N MET A 22 12.74 -9.93 -8.73
CA MET A 22 11.68 -9.42 -9.60
C MET A 22 10.40 -9.23 -8.77
N ILE A 23 9.78 -8.07 -8.89
CA ILE A 23 8.51 -7.76 -8.23
C ILE A 23 7.52 -7.31 -9.28
N LEU A 24 6.44 -8.08 -9.46
CA LEU A 24 5.33 -7.78 -10.34
C LEU A 24 4.14 -7.35 -9.48
N VAL A 25 3.73 -6.09 -9.66
CA VAL A 25 2.64 -5.46 -8.93
C VAL A 25 1.49 -5.17 -9.88
N PHE A 26 0.28 -5.53 -9.46
CA PHE A 26 -0.96 -5.11 -10.11
C PHE A 26 -1.67 -4.13 -9.18
N ASP A 27 -1.84 -2.89 -9.63
CA ASP A 27 -2.52 -1.83 -8.88
C ASP A 27 -3.91 -2.30 -8.42
N SER A 28 -4.37 -1.89 -7.24
CA SER A 28 -5.75 -2.10 -6.78
C SER A 28 -6.15 -3.58 -6.66
N THR A 29 -5.16 -4.48 -6.57
CA THR A 29 -5.33 -5.93 -6.45
C THR A 29 -5.34 -6.42 -4.99
N SER A 30 -6.55 -6.71 -4.51
CA SER A 30 -6.76 -7.41 -3.24
C SER A 30 -6.46 -8.91 -3.35
N HIS A 31 -6.09 -9.56 -2.24
CA HIS A 31 -5.90 -11.02 -2.20
C HIS A 31 -7.16 -11.74 -2.72
N ASN A 32 -8.32 -11.45 -2.13
CA ASN A 32 -9.59 -12.07 -2.55
C ASN A 32 -10.03 -11.65 -3.95
N GLY A 33 -9.71 -10.43 -4.37
CA GLY A 33 -9.95 -9.96 -5.73
C GLY A 33 -9.18 -10.80 -6.74
N PHE A 34 -7.90 -11.07 -6.48
CA PHE A 34 -7.05 -11.89 -7.32
C PHE A 34 -7.57 -13.34 -7.40
N ILE A 35 -7.98 -13.94 -6.28
CA ILE A 35 -8.61 -15.27 -6.27
C ILE A 35 -9.79 -15.33 -7.24
N ARG A 36 -10.64 -14.31 -7.26
CA ARG A 36 -11.85 -14.28 -8.09
C ARG A 36 -11.59 -13.95 -9.54
N LYS A 37 -10.60 -13.10 -9.84
CA LYS A 37 -10.40 -12.53 -11.18
C LYS A 37 -9.23 -13.11 -11.95
N MET A 38 -8.30 -13.77 -11.27
CA MET A 38 -7.10 -14.39 -11.85
C MET A 38 -6.99 -15.87 -11.39
N PRO A 39 -8.05 -16.69 -11.55
CA PRO A 39 -8.11 -18.02 -10.96
C PRO A 39 -7.03 -18.99 -11.46
N LYS A 40 -6.57 -18.85 -12.72
CA LYS A 40 -5.54 -19.73 -13.28
C LYS A 40 -4.18 -19.43 -12.66
N SER A 41 -3.81 -18.15 -12.61
CA SER A 41 -2.60 -17.66 -11.96
C SER A 41 -2.62 -17.96 -10.46
N TYR A 42 -3.75 -17.75 -9.78
CA TYR A 42 -3.88 -18.07 -8.36
C TYR A 42 -3.67 -19.57 -8.09
N LYS A 43 -4.28 -20.45 -8.89
CA LYS A 43 -4.08 -21.90 -8.76
C LYS A 43 -2.60 -22.29 -8.90
N TYR A 44 -1.87 -21.64 -9.81
CA TYR A 44 -0.43 -21.86 -9.97
C TYR A 44 0.35 -21.36 -8.74
N LEU A 45 0.05 -20.16 -8.25
CA LEU A 45 0.65 -19.58 -7.03
C LEU A 45 0.45 -20.50 -5.83
N SER A 46 -0.78 -20.96 -5.56
CA SER A 46 -1.09 -21.78 -4.39
C SER A 46 -0.32 -23.10 -4.32
N GLY A 47 0.17 -23.62 -5.45
CA GLY A 47 0.96 -24.85 -5.49
C GLY A 47 2.48 -24.66 -5.46
N LYS A 48 2.98 -23.42 -5.64
CA LYS A 48 4.40 -23.15 -5.96
C LYS A 48 5.02 -22.02 -5.15
N ALA A 49 4.20 -21.12 -4.62
CA ALA A 49 4.60 -19.93 -3.89
C ALA A 49 4.04 -19.93 -2.47
N ILE A 50 4.59 -19.08 -1.60
CA ILE A 50 4.07 -18.84 -0.25
C ILE A 50 3.32 -17.51 -0.29
N THR A 51 2.00 -17.56 -0.08
CA THR A 51 1.12 -16.39 -0.11
C THR A 51 0.79 -15.94 1.30
N MET A 52 0.96 -14.65 1.57
CA MET A 52 0.70 -14.05 2.89
C MET A 52 -0.79 -13.66 2.99
N ASN A 53 -1.46 -14.14 4.04
CA ASN A 53 -2.86 -13.82 4.31
C ASN A 53 -3.00 -12.54 5.15
N GLY A 54 -2.01 -12.23 6.00
CA GLY A 54 -2.01 -11.09 6.89
C GLY A 54 -1.27 -9.84 6.38
N TYR A 55 -0.98 -9.76 5.08
CA TYR A 55 -0.32 -8.59 4.48
C TYR A 55 -1.29 -7.41 4.42
N ASN A 56 -1.00 -6.35 5.18
CA ASN A 56 -1.88 -5.23 5.45
C ASN A 56 -1.25 -3.91 5.00
N ILE A 57 -2.05 -3.04 4.37
CA ILE A 57 -1.59 -1.71 3.96
C ILE A 57 -1.29 -0.81 5.18
N VAL A 58 -0.44 0.20 4.99
CA VAL A 58 -0.11 1.18 6.04
C VAL A 58 -0.71 2.57 5.78
N GLY A 59 -1.33 2.77 4.61
CA GLY A 59 -1.91 4.05 4.22
C GLY A 59 -2.71 3.97 2.93
N ALA A 60 -3.23 5.12 2.50
CA ALA A 60 -4.13 5.21 1.36
C ALA A 60 -3.40 5.20 0.01
N GLY A 61 -3.70 4.20 -0.82
CA GLY A 61 -3.31 4.17 -2.22
C GLY A 61 -1.84 3.83 -2.47
N THR A 62 -1.47 3.82 -3.74
CA THR A 62 -0.16 3.37 -4.24
C THR A 62 1.04 4.01 -3.55
N PRO A 63 1.12 5.34 -3.34
CA PRO A 63 2.31 5.91 -2.70
C PRO A 63 2.54 5.40 -1.27
N ALA A 64 1.48 5.10 -0.52
CA ALA A 64 1.58 4.58 0.84
C ALA A 64 2.06 3.12 0.90
N ALA A 65 1.97 2.38 -0.22
CA ALA A 65 2.59 1.06 -0.35
C ALA A 65 4.02 1.18 -0.90
N LEU A 66 4.20 1.97 -1.96
CA LEU A 66 5.42 2.03 -2.75
C LEU A 66 6.58 2.74 -2.04
N PHE A 67 6.32 3.82 -1.29
CA PHE A 67 7.36 4.47 -0.49
C PHE A 67 7.98 3.47 0.52
N PRO A 68 7.21 2.80 1.38
CA PRO A 68 7.75 1.76 2.26
C PRO A 68 8.47 0.62 1.53
N ILE A 69 7.88 0.06 0.47
CA ILE A 69 8.46 -1.09 -0.26
C ILE A 69 9.80 -0.73 -0.88
N LEU A 70 9.92 0.48 -1.43
CA LEU A 70 11.09 0.86 -2.22
C LEU A 70 12.13 1.66 -1.44
N THR A 71 11.79 2.22 -0.27
CA THR A 71 12.71 3.06 0.52
C THR A 71 12.90 2.59 1.96
N GLY A 72 12.06 1.66 2.44
CA GLY A 72 12.02 1.24 3.84
C GLY A 72 11.39 2.28 4.77
N LYS A 73 10.79 3.35 4.22
CA LYS A 73 10.21 4.45 5.00
C LYS A 73 8.85 4.89 4.43
N PRO A 74 7.90 5.31 5.29
CA PRO A 74 6.63 5.86 4.83
C PRO A 74 6.79 7.26 4.23
N GLU A 75 5.78 7.71 3.46
CA GLU A 75 5.77 9.01 2.74
C GLU A 75 6.16 10.17 3.66
N GLU A 76 5.69 10.18 4.91
CA GLU A 76 5.87 11.26 5.88
C GLU A 76 7.31 11.42 6.38
N GLN A 77 8.18 10.43 6.15
CA GLN A 77 9.60 10.50 6.52
C GLN A 77 10.50 10.97 5.38
N HIS A 78 9.91 11.32 4.23
CA HIS A 78 10.60 11.95 3.11
C HIS A 78 10.36 13.47 3.12
N PRO A 79 11.28 14.28 2.55
CA PRO A 79 11.02 15.68 2.29
C PRO A 79 9.73 15.85 1.49
N ASP A 80 8.88 16.80 1.90
CA ASP A 80 7.63 17.07 1.21
C ASP A 80 7.91 17.56 -0.21
N SER A 81 7.65 16.71 -1.18
CA SER A 81 7.84 16.95 -2.62
C SER A 81 6.53 17.14 -3.36
N ARG A 82 5.43 17.39 -2.63
CA ARG A 82 4.11 17.54 -3.24
C ARG A 82 4.05 18.78 -4.11
N ILE A 83 3.42 18.63 -5.27
CA ILE A 83 3.30 19.69 -6.29
C ILE A 83 2.77 20.96 -5.62
N LYS A 84 3.51 22.06 -5.80
CA LYS A 84 3.14 23.42 -5.38
C LYS A 84 2.95 23.64 -3.87
N VAL A 85 3.18 22.61 -3.05
CA VAL A 85 3.52 22.77 -1.62
C VAL A 85 4.97 23.17 -1.51
N THR A 86 5.83 22.49 -2.27
CA THR A 86 7.23 22.83 -2.46
C THR A 86 7.52 22.87 -3.96
N ASN A 87 8.16 23.95 -4.45
CA ASN A 87 8.36 24.12 -5.90
C ASN A 87 9.63 23.44 -6.44
N ASN A 88 10.65 23.25 -5.60
CA ASN A 88 11.98 22.78 -6.00
C ASN A 88 12.45 21.54 -5.22
N VAL A 89 11.54 20.89 -4.48
CA VAL A 89 11.83 19.64 -3.76
C VAL A 89 11.24 18.50 -4.56
N TYR A 90 12.11 17.63 -5.07
CA TYR A 90 11.75 16.47 -5.87
C TYR A 90 11.79 15.21 -5.01
N VAL A 91 11.16 14.14 -5.48
CA VAL A 91 11.31 12.82 -4.84
C VAL A 91 12.79 12.43 -4.92
N ASP A 92 13.39 12.13 -3.77
CA ASP A 92 14.80 11.79 -3.68
C ASP A 92 15.04 10.37 -4.22
N HIS A 93 15.50 10.30 -5.46
CA HIS A 93 15.88 9.06 -6.12
C HIS A 93 16.94 8.24 -5.35
N THR A 94 17.82 8.87 -4.56
CA THR A 94 18.91 8.18 -3.85
C THR A 94 18.42 7.38 -2.64
N SER A 95 17.23 7.70 -2.14
CA SER A 95 16.59 7.00 -1.03
C SER A 95 15.98 5.66 -1.43
N PHE A 96 15.83 5.38 -2.73
CA PHE A 96 15.22 4.16 -3.24
C PHE A 96 16.23 3.01 -3.32
N ILE A 97 15.74 1.77 -3.15
CA ILE A 97 16.54 0.54 -3.21
C ILE A 97 17.26 0.39 -4.54
N PHE A 98 16.70 0.92 -5.64
CA PHE A 98 17.36 0.97 -6.94
C PHE A 98 18.73 1.62 -6.87
N HIS A 99 18.85 2.80 -6.25
CA HIS A 99 20.13 3.51 -6.15
C HIS A 99 21.15 2.71 -5.32
N LYS A 100 20.71 2.06 -4.25
CA LYS A 100 21.57 1.20 -3.42
C LYS A 100 22.10 0.00 -4.22
N LEU A 101 21.22 -0.71 -4.93
CA LEU A 101 21.60 -1.90 -5.68
C LEU A 101 22.42 -1.59 -6.94
N LYS A 102 22.16 -0.44 -7.57
CA LYS A 102 23.02 0.09 -8.65
C LYS A 102 24.48 0.23 -8.18
N ASN A 103 24.69 0.76 -6.97
CA ASN A 103 26.02 0.89 -6.38
C ASN A 103 26.67 -0.47 -6.01
N LEU A 104 25.90 -1.56 -6.03
CA LEU A 104 26.37 -2.93 -5.86
C LEU A 104 26.46 -3.70 -7.19
N GLY A 105 26.37 -3.01 -8.33
CA GLY A 105 26.53 -3.59 -9.66
C GLY A 105 25.27 -4.25 -10.24
N TYR A 106 24.10 -4.02 -9.65
CA TYR A 106 22.83 -4.54 -10.20
C TYR A 106 22.36 -3.69 -11.38
N HIS A 107 21.82 -4.35 -12.40
CA HIS A 107 20.89 -3.73 -13.32
C HIS A 107 19.58 -3.44 -12.60
N THR A 108 19.18 -2.16 -12.57
CA THR A 108 17.96 -1.74 -11.89
C THR A 108 16.89 -1.28 -12.86
N ALA A 109 15.64 -1.69 -12.61
CA ALA A 109 14.51 -1.34 -13.47
C ALA A 109 13.28 -0.96 -12.64
N TYR A 110 12.70 0.20 -12.95
CA TYR A 110 11.38 0.63 -12.48
C TYR A 110 10.46 0.81 -13.69
N LEU A 111 9.54 -0.13 -13.87
CA LEU A 111 8.64 -0.19 -15.01
C LEU A 111 7.21 0.12 -14.52
N GLU A 112 6.70 1.29 -14.87
CA GLU A 112 5.38 1.77 -14.47
C GLU A 112 4.70 2.34 -15.72
N ASP A 113 3.44 1.97 -15.94
CA ASP A 113 2.60 2.52 -16.98
C ASP A 113 1.91 3.83 -16.53
N ASP A 114 0.96 4.31 -17.35
CA ASP A 114 0.16 5.52 -17.12
C ASP A 114 0.86 6.74 -16.48
N PRO A 115 1.86 7.36 -17.16
CA PRO A 115 2.64 8.48 -16.61
C PRO A 115 1.86 9.67 -16.04
N PRO A 116 0.65 10.06 -16.54
CA PRO A 116 -0.15 11.12 -15.95
C PRO A 116 -0.65 10.81 -14.52
N THR A 117 -0.89 9.53 -14.21
CA THR A 117 -1.36 9.08 -12.89
C THR A 117 -0.28 8.36 -12.08
N GLY A 118 0.92 8.20 -12.64
CA GLY A 118 2.07 7.53 -12.02
C GLY A 118 2.32 7.92 -10.56
N THR A 119 2.77 6.93 -9.78
CA THR A 119 2.82 6.94 -8.32
C THR A 119 3.46 8.20 -7.75
N PHE A 120 4.59 8.61 -8.34
CA PHE A 120 5.40 9.73 -7.86
C PHE A 120 5.19 11.01 -8.69
N GLN A 121 4.19 11.04 -9.57
CA GLN A 121 3.94 12.14 -10.52
C GLN A 121 2.61 12.81 -10.26
N LEU A 122 1.57 12.03 -9.91
CA LEU A 122 0.22 12.56 -9.74
C LEU A 122 0.13 13.61 -8.61
N ARG A 123 0.80 13.35 -7.48
CA ARG A 123 0.79 14.24 -6.29
C ARG A 123 2.11 14.94 -6.02
N PHE A 124 3.20 14.51 -6.65
CA PHE A 124 4.56 14.94 -6.32
C PHE A 124 5.27 15.52 -7.55
N ASN A 125 6.33 16.29 -7.33
CA ASN A 125 7.15 16.90 -8.37
C ASN A 125 7.92 15.86 -9.23
N GLY A 126 7.74 14.56 -8.98
CA GLY A 126 8.48 13.49 -9.64
C GLY A 126 9.94 13.42 -9.22
N PHE A 127 10.70 12.63 -9.96
CA PHE A 127 12.13 12.53 -9.81
C PHE A 127 12.84 13.54 -10.70
N ARG A 128 13.84 14.24 -10.15
CA ARG A 128 14.73 15.11 -10.94
C ARG A 128 15.75 14.31 -11.76
N GLN A 129 16.18 13.18 -11.22
CA GLN A 129 17.08 12.21 -11.87
C GLN A 129 16.39 10.85 -11.87
N GLN A 130 16.55 10.06 -12.93
CA GLN A 130 15.89 8.75 -13.01
C GLN A 130 16.25 7.86 -11.81
N PRO A 131 15.27 7.16 -11.20
CA PRO A 131 15.51 6.39 -9.98
C PRO A 131 16.18 5.04 -10.21
N ALA A 132 16.11 4.49 -11.43
CA ALA A 132 16.68 3.21 -11.82
C ALA A 132 17.38 3.34 -13.17
N ASP A 133 18.23 2.39 -13.54
CA ASP A 133 18.92 2.37 -14.84
C ASP A 133 17.94 2.32 -16.01
N ARG A 134 16.82 1.61 -15.82
CA ARG A 134 15.71 1.53 -16.77
C ARG A 134 14.45 2.10 -16.13
N TYR A 135 13.92 3.14 -16.76
CA TYR A 135 12.72 3.85 -16.30
C TYR A 135 11.84 4.20 -17.49
N LEU A 136 10.69 3.53 -17.63
CA LEU A 136 9.85 3.61 -18.84
C LEU A 136 9.01 4.88 -18.97
N ARG A 137 9.09 5.79 -18.01
CA ARG A 137 8.26 7.00 -18.03
C ARG A 137 8.43 7.83 -19.31
N ALA A 138 9.66 8.01 -19.79
CA ALA A 138 9.90 8.76 -21.02
C ALA A 138 9.26 8.06 -22.24
N PHE A 139 9.36 6.73 -22.31
CA PHE A 139 8.74 5.93 -23.36
C PHE A 139 7.22 6.11 -23.37
N PHE A 140 6.55 5.90 -22.23
CA PHE A 140 5.10 6.04 -22.16
C PHE A 140 4.61 7.48 -22.37
N LEU A 141 5.40 8.49 -22.01
CA LEU A 141 5.06 9.88 -22.33
C LEU A 141 5.07 10.15 -23.84
N GLU A 142 6.01 9.56 -24.58
CA GLU A 142 6.02 9.67 -26.03
C GLU A 142 4.91 8.84 -26.67
N ASP A 143 4.63 7.63 -26.15
CA ASP A 143 3.51 6.81 -26.61
C ASP A 143 2.18 7.55 -26.50
N LYS A 144 1.90 8.20 -25.35
CA LYS A 144 0.65 8.95 -25.12
C LYS A 144 0.48 10.18 -26.02
N LYS A 145 1.53 10.66 -26.69
CA LYS A 145 1.40 11.72 -27.71
C LYS A 145 0.97 11.17 -29.07
N ASN A 146 1.11 9.87 -29.30
CA ASN A 146 0.75 9.25 -30.56
C ASN A 146 -0.77 9.24 -30.73
N MET A 147 -1.26 9.74 -31.88
CA MET A 147 -2.69 9.76 -32.20
C MET A 147 -3.30 8.35 -32.29
N PHE A 148 -2.47 7.32 -32.47
CA PHE A 148 -2.87 5.90 -32.49
C PHE A 148 -2.68 5.19 -31.14
N SER A 149 -2.32 5.91 -30.06
CA SER A 149 -2.20 5.32 -28.73
C SER A 149 -3.57 4.81 -28.26
N GLU A 150 -3.68 3.50 -28.06
CA GLU A 150 -4.86 2.91 -27.46
C GLU A 150 -4.76 2.95 -25.93
N LYS A 151 -5.90 2.96 -25.23
CA LYS A 151 -5.90 3.10 -23.76
C LYS A 151 -5.11 1.96 -23.07
N PHE A 152 -5.24 0.73 -23.58
CA PHE A 152 -4.75 -0.50 -22.95
C PHE A 152 -3.68 -1.24 -23.77
N CYS A 153 -3.25 -0.69 -24.92
CA CYS A 153 -2.32 -1.36 -25.83
C CYS A 153 -1.24 -0.39 -26.32
N ILE A 154 -0.03 -0.93 -26.52
CA ILE A 154 1.04 -0.31 -27.31
C ILE A 154 1.09 -1.07 -28.63
N GLY A 155 0.61 -0.43 -29.71
CA GLY A 155 0.38 -1.13 -30.97
C GLY A 155 -0.65 -2.26 -30.78
N ASP A 156 -0.27 -3.50 -31.10
CA ASP A 156 -1.10 -4.69 -30.95
C ASP A 156 -0.93 -5.42 -29.61
N THR A 157 -0.07 -4.91 -28.73
CA THR A 157 0.33 -5.59 -27.50
C THR A 157 -0.31 -4.91 -26.28
N PRO A 158 -1.04 -5.65 -25.42
CA PRO A 158 -1.56 -5.09 -24.18
C PRO A 158 -0.45 -4.53 -23.27
N VAL A 159 -0.68 -3.40 -22.60
CA VAL A 159 0.36 -2.72 -21.80
C VAL A 159 0.88 -3.60 -20.67
N TYR A 160 0.01 -4.30 -19.94
CA TYR A 160 0.43 -5.27 -18.90
C TYR A 160 1.36 -6.35 -19.47
N LYS A 161 1.08 -6.83 -20.68
CA LYS A 161 1.90 -7.84 -21.35
C LYS A 161 3.24 -7.26 -21.76
N PHE A 162 3.24 -6.05 -22.33
CA PHE A 162 4.47 -5.33 -22.63
C PHE A 162 5.34 -5.15 -21.37
N LEU A 163 4.77 -4.76 -20.24
CA LEU A 163 5.50 -4.62 -18.97
C LEU A 163 6.08 -5.96 -18.47
N ILE A 164 5.33 -7.06 -18.57
CA ILE A 164 5.81 -8.40 -18.23
C ILE A 164 6.97 -8.82 -19.17
N ASP A 165 6.81 -8.63 -20.48
CA ASP A 165 7.83 -8.98 -21.47
C ASP A 165 9.10 -8.14 -21.26
N MET A 166 8.97 -6.84 -20.97
CA MET A 166 10.09 -5.97 -20.62
C MET A 166 10.79 -6.39 -19.31
N SER A 167 10.03 -6.93 -18.36
CA SER A 167 10.60 -7.50 -17.12
C SER A 167 11.42 -8.76 -17.43
N ASP A 168 10.96 -9.62 -18.34
CA ASP A 168 11.71 -10.79 -18.82
C ASP A 168 12.99 -10.37 -19.57
N GLU A 169 12.91 -9.34 -20.44
CA GLU A 169 14.07 -8.79 -21.16
C GLU A 169 15.17 -8.30 -20.21
N VAL A 170 14.81 -7.65 -19.09
CA VAL A 170 15.80 -7.23 -18.07
C VAL A 170 16.55 -8.43 -17.48
N PHE A 171 15.88 -9.58 -17.36
CA PHE A 171 16.47 -10.80 -16.81
C PHE A 171 17.32 -11.59 -17.81
N GLN A 172 17.27 -11.24 -19.10
CA GLN A 172 18.18 -11.76 -20.12
C GLN A 172 19.56 -11.09 -20.14
N LEU A 173 19.74 -9.99 -19.39
CA LEU A 173 21.04 -9.32 -19.27
C LEU A 173 22.04 -10.18 -18.48
N ASP A 174 23.33 -9.96 -18.65
CA ASP A 174 24.34 -10.55 -17.77
C ASP A 174 24.40 -9.82 -16.42
N GLY A 175 24.86 -10.50 -15.36
CA GLY A 175 25.02 -9.89 -14.02
C GLY A 175 23.77 -9.98 -13.13
N LYS A 176 23.70 -9.11 -12.11
CA LYS A 176 22.63 -9.10 -11.09
C LYS A 176 21.49 -8.16 -11.46
N LYS A 177 20.25 -8.51 -11.11
CA LYS A 177 19.05 -7.75 -11.50
C LYS A 177 18.12 -7.47 -10.34
N PHE A 178 17.62 -6.24 -10.32
CA PHE A 178 16.49 -5.82 -9.50
C PHE A 178 15.46 -5.14 -10.40
N CYS A 179 14.31 -5.77 -10.58
CA CYS A 179 13.23 -5.26 -11.41
C CYS A 179 11.95 -5.11 -10.60
N PHE A 180 11.42 -3.90 -10.57
CA PHE A 180 10.12 -3.59 -10.01
C PHE A 180 9.21 -3.11 -11.13
N THR A 181 8.09 -3.81 -11.31
CA THR A 181 7.11 -3.53 -12.34
C THR A 181 5.76 -3.36 -11.70
N ILE A 182 5.07 -2.26 -12.00
CA ILE A 182 3.69 -2.02 -11.60
C ILE A 182 2.84 -1.76 -12.84
N THR A 183 1.69 -2.43 -12.90
CA THR A 183 0.68 -2.28 -13.94
C THR A 183 -0.58 -1.70 -13.33
N SER A 184 -1.08 -0.59 -13.89
CA SER A 184 -2.27 0.11 -13.39
C SER A 184 -3.44 0.11 -14.38
N ASP A 185 -3.19 0.07 -15.70
CA ASP A 185 -4.20 0.29 -16.74
C ASP A 185 -5.45 -0.63 -16.62
N ILE A 186 -5.25 -1.92 -16.39
CA ILE A 186 -6.31 -2.95 -16.31
C ILE A 186 -6.90 -3.15 -14.91
N SER A 187 -6.53 -2.35 -13.91
CA SER A 187 -6.98 -2.62 -12.53
C SER A 187 -7.32 -1.38 -11.71
N HIS A 188 -6.70 -0.23 -11.98
CA HIS A 188 -6.89 1.01 -11.21
C HIS A 188 -8.33 1.54 -11.28
N ASP A 189 -8.85 1.76 -12.51
CA ASP A 189 -10.20 2.30 -12.73
C ASP A 189 -11.29 1.24 -12.59
N ASN A 190 -11.00 0.03 -13.09
CA ASN A 190 -11.92 -1.09 -13.11
C ASN A 190 -11.18 -2.40 -12.87
N PHE A 191 -11.22 -2.88 -11.63
CA PHE A 191 -10.58 -4.13 -11.22
C PHE A 191 -11.09 -5.36 -12.01
N ASP A 192 -12.26 -5.32 -12.63
CA ASP A 192 -12.77 -6.45 -13.41
C ASP A 192 -11.91 -6.77 -14.65
N LEU A 193 -11.17 -5.78 -15.18
CA LEU A 193 -10.33 -5.92 -16.37
C LEU A 193 -9.05 -6.73 -16.10
N ILE A 194 -8.66 -6.93 -14.84
CA ILE A 194 -7.44 -7.67 -14.50
C ILE A 194 -7.45 -9.10 -15.05
N SER A 195 -8.64 -9.70 -15.20
CA SER A 195 -8.82 -11.05 -15.75
C SER A 195 -8.24 -11.23 -17.15
N SER A 196 -8.07 -10.15 -17.92
CA SER A 196 -7.39 -10.17 -19.21
C SER A 196 -5.92 -10.60 -19.11
N ALA A 197 -5.27 -10.38 -17.96
CA ALA A 197 -3.89 -10.75 -17.73
C ALA A 197 -3.71 -12.20 -17.24
N ASP A 198 -4.76 -12.94 -16.90
CA ASP A 198 -4.63 -14.24 -16.20
C ASP A 198 -3.81 -15.25 -17.00
N ASP A 199 -4.11 -15.42 -18.28
CA ASP A 199 -3.38 -16.35 -19.14
C ASP A 199 -1.93 -15.90 -19.41
N SER A 200 -1.71 -14.58 -19.53
CA SER A 200 -0.36 -14.04 -19.77
C SER A 200 0.53 -14.16 -18.53
N LEU A 201 -0.01 -13.87 -17.35
CA LEU A 201 0.71 -14.01 -16.09
C LEU A 201 1.02 -15.48 -15.78
N LEU A 202 0.07 -16.39 -16.00
CA LEU A 202 0.32 -17.83 -15.88
C LEU A 202 1.45 -18.28 -16.81
N SER A 203 1.34 -17.97 -18.10
CA SER A 203 2.33 -18.37 -19.11
C SER A 203 3.72 -17.81 -18.78
N PHE A 204 3.77 -16.56 -18.32
CA PHE A 204 5.00 -15.95 -17.81
C PHE A 204 5.56 -16.74 -16.61
N MET A 205 4.77 -17.00 -15.57
CA MET A 205 5.24 -17.70 -14.37
C MET A 205 5.73 -19.13 -14.67
N GLU A 206 5.06 -19.85 -15.57
CA GLU A 206 5.50 -21.18 -16.02
C GLU A 206 6.86 -21.13 -16.72
N THR A 207 7.01 -20.20 -17.66
CA THR A 207 8.24 -20.02 -18.43
C THR A 207 9.38 -19.53 -17.54
N TRP A 208 9.11 -18.54 -16.71
CA TRP A 208 10.06 -17.93 -15.80
C TRP A 208 10.56 -18.92 -14.76
N SER A 209 9.67 -19.72 -14.17
CA SER A 209 10.06 -20.77 -13.22
C SER A 209 10.87 -21.90 -13.87
N ALA A 210 10.92 -22.01 -15.20
CA ALA A 210 11.83 -22.94 -15.87
C ALA A 210 13.25 -22.36 -16.03
N ARG A 211 13.38 -21.03 -16.19
CA ARG A 211 14.64 -20.36 -16.52
C ARG A 211 15.41 -19.78 -15.32
N HIS A 212 14.70 -19.15 -14.38
CA HIS A 212 15.31 -18.29 -13.35
C HIS A 212 15.13 -18.80 -11.91
N ARG A 213 14.64 -20.04 -11.76
CA ARG A 213 14.23 -20.61 -10.48
C ARG A 213 15.36 -20.81 -9.48
N SER A 214 16.61 -20.91 -9.92
CA SER A 214 17.72 -21.25 -9.03
C SER A 214 18.11 -20.08 -8.11
N ASP A 215 18.12 -18.85 -8.63
CA ASP A 215 18.80 -17.70 -8.03
C ASP A 215 17.96 -16.41 -8.01
N THR A 216 16.68 -16.47 -8.37
CA THR A 216 15.81 -15.29 -8.41
C THR A 216 14.61 -15.42 -7.47
N LEU A 217 14.39 -14.37 -6.68
CA LEU A 217 13.15 -14.14 -5.93
C LEU A 217 12.13 -13.48 -6.85
N LEU A 218 10.99 -14.13 -7.08
CA LEU A 218 9.84 -13.52 -7.75
C LEU A 218 8.75 -13.23 -6.73
N ILE A 219 8.26 -12.00 -6.72
CA ILE A 219 7.14 -11.55 -5.91
C ILE A 219 6.00 -11.14 -6.84
N VAL A 220 4.82 -11.71 -6.64
CA VAL A 220 3.59 -11.29 -7.32
C VAL A 220 2.66 -10.71 -6.25
N MET A 221 2.25 -9.46 -6.42
CA MET A 221 1.52 -8.75 -5.38
C MET A 221 0.56 -7.68 -5.91
N GLY A 222 -0.29 -7.18 -5.02
CA GLY A 222 -0.97 -5.90 -5.17
C GLY A 222 -0.39 -4.87 -4.21
N ASP A 223 -0.56 -3.59 -4.50
CA ASP A 223 -0.18 -2.48 -3.62
C ASP A 223 -1.27 -2.17 -2.57
N HIS A 224 -2.53 -2.24 -2.99
CA HIS A 224 -3.76 -2.16 -2.20
C HIS A 224 -4.91 -2.83 -2.97
N GLY A 225 -6.11 -2.93 -2.40
CA GLY A 225 -7.32 -3.32 -3.15
C GLY A 225 -8.09 -2.12 -3.72
N SER A 226 -9.19 -2.38 -4.42
CA SER A 226 -9.99 -1.33 -5.07
C SER A 226 -10.55 -0.27 -4.09
N ARG A 227 -10.28 1.01 -4.38
CA ARG A 227 -10.62 2.16 -3.50
C ARG A 227 -11.90 2.90 -3.85
N PHE A 228 -12.31 2.87 -5.12
CA PHE A 228 -13.46 3.64 -5.62
C PHE A 228 -14.60 2.75 -6.14
N SER A 229 -14.49 1.43 -6.01
CA SER A 229 -15.56 0.51 -6.39
C SER A 229 -16.76 0.64 -5.44
N LYS A 230 -17.96 0.30 -5.93
CA LYS A 230 -19.14 0.16 -5.07
C LYS A 230 -18.90 -0.85 -3.95
N LEU A 231 -18.09 -1.89 -4.22
CA LEU A 231 -17.71 -2.90 -3.24
C LEU A 231 -16.99 -2.28 -2.03
N ARG A 232 -16.13 -1.27 -2.24
CA ARG A 232 -15.41 -0.57 -1.16
C ARG A 232 -16.31 0.06 -0.10
N GLY A 233 -17.56 0.38 -0.42
CA GLY A 233 -18.56 0.86 0.54
C GLY A 233 -19.09 -0.21 1.51
N THR A 234 -18.72 -1.47 1.33
CA THR A 234 -19.12 -2.59 2.18
C THR A 234 -18.01 -3.00 3.14
N TYR A 235 -18.34 -3.74 4.20
CA TYR A 235 -17.33 -4.33 5.10
C TYR A 235 -16.34 -5.22 4.36
N GLN A 236 -16.82 -6.05 3.43
CA GLN A 236 -15.96 -6.92 2.61
C GLN A 236 -15.01 -6.12 1.73
N GLY A 237 -15.50 -5.08 1.03
CA GLY A 237 -14.63 -4.25 0.19
C GLY A 237 -13.59 -3.45 0.97
N LYS A 238 -13.89 -3.10 2.23
CA LYS A 238 -12.90 -2.54 3.16
C LYS A 238 -11.81 -3.56 3.49
N LEU A 239 -12.16 -4.81 3.83
CA LEU A 239 -11.14 -5.85 4.03
C LEU A 239 -10.26 -6.01 2.78
N GLU A 240 -10.88 -6.03 1.61
CA GLU A 240 -10.16 -6.19 0.35
C GLU A 240 -9.26 -5.01 -0.01
N GLU A 241 -9.68 -3.76 0.25
CA GLU A 241 -8.78 -2.60 0.09
C GLU A 241 -7.49 -2.77 0.91
N ARG A 242 -7.63 -3.26 2.14
CA ARG A 242 -6.54 -3.27 3.11
C ARG A 242 -5.70 -4.54 3.12
N LEU A 243 -6.14 -5.61 2.45
CA LEU A 243 -5.46 -6.89 2.35
C LEU A 243 -5.10 -7.21 0.88
N PRO A 244 -4.06 -6.58 0.33
CA PRO A 244 -3.53 -6.90 -0.99
C PRO A 244 -2.95 -8.31 -1.07
N LEU A 245 -2.84 -8.83 -2.30
CA LEU A 245 -2.10 -10.07 -2.55
C LEU A 245 -0.61 -9.85 -2.24
N LEU A 246 0.05 -10.80 -1.61
CA LEU A 246 1.51 -10.89 -1.54
C LEU A 246 1.94 -12.36 -1.62
N SER A 247 2.65 -12.74 -2.68
CA SER A 247 3.07 -14.13 -2.90
C SER A 247 4.54 -14.23 -3.32
N PHE A 248 5.28 -15.15 -2.70
CA PHE A 248 6.72 -15.33 -2.88
C PHE A 248 7.05 -16.65 -3.59
N PHE A 249 7.73 -16.56 -4.72
CA PHE A 249 8.49 -17.67 -5.31
C PHE A 249 9.94 -17.58 -4.86
N LEU A 250 10.31 -18.42 -3.89
CA LEU A 250 11.67 -18.47 -3.38
C LEU A 250 12.62 -19.20 -4.35
N PRO A 251 13.85 -18.69 -4.55
CA PRO A 251 14.86 -19.39 -5.33
C PRO A 251 15.15 -20.79 -4.77
N ASP A 252 15.39 -21.77 -5.63
CA ASP A 252 15.71 -23.13 -5.22
C ASP A 252 17.01 -23.17 -4.40
N ARG A 253 18.00 -22.33 -4.74
CA ARG A 253 19.23 -22.22 -3.95
C ARG A 253 18.97 -21.63 -2.56
N PHE A 254 18.10 -20.62 -2.48
CA PHE A 254 17.69 -20.03 -1.19
C PHE A 254 17.05 -21.07 -0.28
N LYS A 255 16.09 -21.85 -0.80
CA LYS A 255 15.41 -22.90 -0.03
C LYS A 255 16.36 -23.97 0.51
N ARG A 256 17.40 -24.32 -0.25
CA ARG A 256 18.42 -25.28 0.20
C ARG A 256 19.37 -24.71 1.25
N LEU A 257 19.78 -23.46 1.10
CA LEU A 257 20.77 -22.82 1.97
C LEU A 257 20.18 -22.23 3.25
N ARG A 258 18.90 -21.84 3.23
CA ARG A 258 18.18 -21.20 4.33
C ARG A 258 16.83 -21.88 4.60
N PRO A 259 16.80 -23.20 4.90
CA PRO A 259 15.54 -23.90 5.18
C PRO A 259 14.83 -23.34 6.43
N ASP A 260 15.58 -22.80 7.39
CA ASP A 260 15.08 -22.05 8.55
C ASP A 260 14.24 -20.83 8.14
N ALA A 261 14.71 -20.07 7.15
CA ALA A 261 14.01 -18.91 6.63
C ALA A 261 12.73 -19.28 5.88
N VAL A 262 12.74 -20.43 5.18
CA VAL A 262 11.54 -20.97 4.53
C VAL A 262 10.50 -21.35 5.57
N GLU A 263 10.91 -22.02 6.65
CA GLU A 263 10.03 -22.39 7.75
C GLU A 263 9.44 -21.14 8.41
N ALA A 264 10.25 -20.13 8.70
CA ALA A 264 9.79 -18.86 9.24
C ALA A 264 8.76 -18.18 8.31
N LEU A 265 9.02 -18.13 7.00
CA LEU A 265 8.07 -17.54 6.05
C LEU A 265 6.72 -18.29 6.05
N ILE A 266 6.74 -19.62 6.14
CA ILE A 266 5.51 -20.44 6.25
C ILE A 266 4.79 -20.16 7.58
N GLN A 267 5.52 -20.10 8.70
CA GLN A 267 4.95 -19.76 10.01
C GLN A 267 4.35 -18.35 10.05
N ASN A 268 4.84 -17.46 9.18
CA ASN A 268 4.43 -16.06 9.11
C ASN A 268 3.20 -15.81 8.23
N VAL A 269 2.70 -16.81 7.48
CA VAL A 269 1.61 -16.65 6.50
C VAL A 269 0.39 -15.89 7.05
N ASP A 270 0.00 -16.18 8.29
CA ASP A 270 -1.17 -15.57 8.96
C ASP A 270 -0.80 -14.44 9.94
N ARG A 271 0.45 -13.95 9.92
CA ARG A 271 0.91 -12.85 10.77
C ARG A 271 0.60 -11.49 10.13
N VAL A 272 0.40 -10.48 10.98
CA VAL A 272 0.29 -9.09 10.54
C VAL A 272 1.63 -8.66 9.95
N THR A 273 1.64 -8.40 8.65
CA THR A 273 2.81 -7.95 7.89
C THR A 273 2.46 -6.71 7.07
N THR A 274 3.48 -5.94 6.70
CA THR A 274 3.33 -4.61 6.10
C THR A 274 4.30 -4.41 4.93
N PRO A 275 4.07 -3.38 4.10
CA PRO A 275 5.05 -2.88 3.14
C PRO A 275 6.48 -2.69 3.67
N LEU A 276 6.65 -2.33 4.96
CA LEU A 276 7.96 -2.16 5.60
C LEU A 276 8.65 -3.51 5.90
N ASP A 277 7.87 -4.51 6.30
CA ASP A 277 8.37 -5.87 6.49
C ASP A 277 8.81 -6.48 5.15
N LEU A 278 8.05 -6.22 4.08
CA LEU A 278 8.42 -6.63 2.72
C LEU A 278 9.76 -6.02 2.28
N HIS A 279 9.97 -4.72 2.51
CA HIS A 279 11.26 -4.09 2.23
C HIS A 279 12.41 -4.76 3.01
N THR A 280 12.20 -5.01 4.29
CA THR A 280 13.18 -5.67 5.16
C THR A 280 13.48 -7.09 4.69
N THR A 281 12.47 -7.81 4.21
CA THR A 281 12.59 -9.16 3.64
C THR A 281 13.39 -9.17 2.34
N ILE A 282 13.17 -8.19 1.46
CA ILE A 282 13.97 -8.03 0.24
C ILE A 282 15.44 -7.77 0.59
N LEU A 283 15.69 -6.90 1.57
CA LEU A 283 17.06 -6.65 2.06
C LEU A 283 17.69 -7.90 2.66
N ASP A 284 16.94 -8.70 3.42
CA ASP A 284 17.41 -9.95 4.02
C ASP A 284 17.78 -11.00 2.96
N VAL A 285 16.93 -11.20 1.94
CA VAL A 285 17.26 -12.06 0.78
C VAL A 285 18.55 -11.60 0.09
N LEU A 286 18.81 -10.30 0.07
CA LEU A 286 19.99 -9.71 -0.56
C LEU A 286 21.20 -9.65 0.37
N ASP A 287 21.18 -10.21 1.59
CA ASP A 287 22.24 -10.04 2.58
C ASP A 287 22.57 -8.56 2.83
N LEU A 288 21.53 -7.75 3.04
CA LEU A 288 21.55 -6.30 3.31
C LEU A 288 20.63 -5.91 4.48
N LYS A 289 20.24 -6.89 5.31
CA LYS A 289 19.26 -6.70 6.38
C LYS A 289 19.67 -5.60 7.37
N GLU A 290 20.96 -5.36 7.56
CA GLU A 290 21.49 -4.29 8.41
C GLU A 290 21.04 -2.88 8.00
N LEU A 291 20.59 -2.70 6.75
CA LEU A 291 20.03 -1.46 6.21
C LEU A 291 18.54 -1.28 6.50
N SER A 292 17.90 -2.24 7.18
CA SER A 292 16.48 -2.17 7.51
C SER A 292 16.15 -1.01 8.45
N ASP A 293 14.89 -0.59 8.43
CA ASP A 293 14.39 0.40 9.38
C ASP A 293 14.35 -0.20 10.79
N LYS A 294 15.05 0.43 11.72
CA LYS A 294 15.12 0.02 13.13
C LYS A 294 14.16 0.82 14.01
N TYR A 295 13.31 1.64 13.42
CA TYR A 295 12.33 2.43 14.16
C TYR A 295 11.34 1.53 14.91
N THR A 296 11.19 1.81 16.19
CA THR A 296 10.17 1.21 17.06
C THR A 296 9.13 2.28 17.37
N VAL A 297 7.85 1.93 17.20
CA VAL A 297 6.74 2.83 17.55
C VAL A 297 6.78 3.09 19.07
N PRO A 298 6.63 4.34 19.54
CA PRO A 298 6.64 4.63 20.97
C PRO A 298 5.61 3.78 21.73
N GLY A 299 6.07 3.06 22.77
CA GLY A 299 5.25 2.15 23.57
C GLY A 299 5.16 0.72 23.03
N CYS A 300 5.87 0.40 21.93
CA CYS A 300 6.01 -0.94 21.40
C CYS A 300 7.41 -1.50 21.69
N ASP A 301 7.52 -2.83 21.71
CA ASP A 301 8.79 -3.54 21.99
C ASP A 301 9.50 -4.03 20.72
N LEU A 302 8.80 -4.05 19.58
CA LEU A 302 9.31 -4.56 18.32
C LEU A 302 9.56 -3.42 17.31
N PRO A 303 10.64 -3.49 16.51
CA PRO A 303 10.76 -2.66 15.33
C PRO A 303 9.54 -2.85 14.42
N ARG A 304 9.07 -1.75 13.81
CA ARG A 304 7.90 -1.82 12.91
C ARG A 304 8.16 -2.58 11.61
N ALA A 305 9.43 -2.82 11.28
CA ALA A 305 9.86 -3.49 10.06
C ALA A 305 10.67 -4.75 10.42
N LEU A 306 10.11 -5.93 10.13
CA LEU A 306 10.66 -7.23 10.47
C LEU A 306 10.94 -8.08 9.22
N SER A 307 11.94 -8.96 9.35
CA SER A 307 12.17 -10.16 8.54
C SER A 307 10.92 -11.03 8.36
N LEU A 308 10.32 -11.21 7.16
CA LEU A 308 9.41 -12.35 6.96
C LEU A 308 10.16 -13.69 6.92
N LEU A 309 11.50 -13.65 6.78
CA LEU A 309 12.40 -14.80 6.84
C LEU A 309 12.82 -15.16 8.27
N GLU A 310 12.25 -14.50 9.27
CA GLU A 310 12.44 -14.79 10.68
C GLU A 310 11.07 -14.90 11.37
N PRO A 311 10.93 -15.65 12.48
CA PRO A 311 9.65 -15.79 13.15
C PRO A 311 9.07 -14.44 13.59
N ILE A 312 7.88 -14.10 13.11
CA ILE A 312 7.13 -12.93 13.56
C ILE A 312 6.22 -13.35 14.72
N PRO A 313 6.24 -12.63 15.86
CA PRO A 313 5.43 -12.95 17.03
C PRO A 313 3.93 -13.08 16.71
N ALA A 314 3.30 -14.11 17.27
CA ALA A 314 1.89 -14.39 17.05
C ALA A 314 0.94 -13.31 17.53
N ASN A 315 1.38 -12.58 18.55
CA ASN A 315 0.69 -11.48 19.19
C ASN A 315 1.10 -10.11 18.63
N ARG A 316 1.88 -10.04 17.53
CA ARG A 316 2.23 -8.76 16.91
C ARG A 316 0.97 -7.98 16.56
N SER A 317 0.82 -6.80 17.16
CA SER A 317 -0.32 -5.94 16.96
C SER A 317 -0.13 -5.01 15.75
N CYS A 318 -1.23 -4.40 15.28
CA CYS A 318 -1.14 -3.33 14.29
C CYS A 318 -0.28 -2.15 14.78
N ALA A 319 -0.27 -1.86 16.09
CA ALA A 319 0.54 -0.79 16.65
C ALA A 319 2.03 -1.12 16.52
N ASP A 320 2.43 -2.36 16.86
CA ASP A 320 3.81 -2.83 16.69
C ASP A 320 4.25 -2.76 15.23
N ALA A 321 3.34 -3.06 14.31
CA ALA A 321 3.57 -2.98 12.86
C ALA A 321 3.50 -1.54 12.29
N GLY A 322 3.24 -0.52 13.12
CA GLY A 322 3.10 0.87 12.66
C GLY A 322 1.87 1.14 11.79
N ILE A 323 0.85 0.30 11.86
CA ILE A 323 -0.40 0.46 11.12
C ILE A 323 -1.36 1.33 11.94
N ALA A 324 -1.75 2.49 11.40
CA ALA A 324 -2.74 3.35 12.04
C ALA A 324 -4.09 2.61 12.20
N ARG A 325 -4.86 2.96 13.24
CA ARG A 325 -6.14 2.29 13.55
C ARG A 325 -7.11 2.32 12.37
N HIS A 326 -7.08 3.41 11.60
CA HIS A 326 -7.85 3.49 10.35
C HIS A 326 -7.59 2.29 9.45
N TRP A 327 -6.33 1.90 9.25
CA TRP A 327 -5.86 0.89 8.30
C TRP A 327 -5.75 -0.52 8.88
N CYS A 328 -5.97 -0.71 10.19
CA CYS A 328 -5.80 -1.99 10.88
C CYS A 328 -6.99 -2.95 10.73
N MET A 329 -6.77 -4.16 10.20
CA MET A 329 -7.84 -5.17 10.02
C MET A 329 -8.15 -5.97 11.29
N CYS A 330 -7.29 -5.93 12.31
CA CYS A 330 -7.52 -6.64 13.57
C CYS A 330 -8.63 -6.00 14.43
N THR A 331 -9.11 -4.81 14.07
CA THR A 331 -10.03 -4.04 14.91
C THR A 331 -11.48 -4.52 14.79
N LYS A 332 -12.11 -4.82 15.92
CA LYS A 332 -13.55 -5.11 16.01
C LYS A 332 -14.33 -3.82 16.27
N TRP A 333 -15.44 -3.64 15.55
CA TRP A 333 -16.27 -2.43 15.59
C TRP A 333 -17.71 -2.78 15.97
N ARG A 334 -18.38 -1.93 16.76
CA ARG A 334 -19.82 -2.01 17.04
C ARG A 334 -20.54 -0.78 16.49
N ASN A 335 -21.76 -0.97 16.02
CA ASN A 335 -22.60 0.14 15.60
C ASN A 335 -22.96 1.02 16.81
N VAL A 336 -22.85 2.33 16.63
CA VAL A 336 -23.40 3.32 17.55
C VAL A 336 -24.88 3.49 17.20
N SER A 337 -25.76 3.49 18.21
CA SER A 337 -27.19 3.73 18.00
C SER A 337 -27.41 5.12 17.40
N THR A 338 -28.36 5.24 16.47
CA THR A 338 -28.77 6.53 15.87
C THR A 338 -29.40 7.48 16.89
N SER A 339 -29.91 6.96 18.02
CA SER A 339 -30.40 7.75 19.15
C SER A 339 -29.30 8.30 20.06
N SER A 340 -28.05 7.83 19.90
CA SER A 340 -26.93 8.32 20.70
C SER A 340 -26.51 9.73 20.25
N PRO A 341 -26.27 10.68 21.17
CA PRO A 341 -25.71 11.99 20.82
C PRO A 341 -24.40 11.87 20.02
N MET A 342 -23.57 10.89 20.38
CA MET A 342 -22.29 10.60 19.71
C MET A 342 -22.46 10.30 18.21
N TYR A 343 -23.62 9.80 17.78
CA TYR A 343 -23.85 9.50 16.37
C TYR A 343 -23.75 10.76 15.49
N ASN A 344 -24.38 11.85 15.92
CA ASN A 344 -24.31 13.12 15.18
C ASN A 344 -23.02 13.89 15.48
N GLU A 345 -22.54 13.84 16.72
CA GLU A 345 -21.33 14.54 17.13
C GLU A 345 -20.10 14.08 16.34
N ILE A 346 -19.88 12.77 16.22
CA ILE A 346 -18.75 12.20 15.49
C ILE A 346 -18.84 12.50 13.98
N ALA A 347 -20.04 12.40 13.40
CA ALA A 347 -20.26 12.72 12.00
C ALA A 347 -19.99 14.21 11.71
N THR A 348 -20.44 15.09 12.60
CA THR A 348 -20.23 16.55 12.50
C THR A 348 -18.75 16.88 12.64
N ALA A 349 -18.05 16.29 13.61
CA ALA A 349 -16.61 16.47 13.79
C ALA A 349 -15.83 16.10 12.51
N LEU A 350 -16.17 14.99 11.86
CA LEU A 350 -15.53 14.61 10.59
C LEU A 350 -15.83 15.62 9.47
N ALA A 351 -17.09 16.03 9.32
CA ALA A 351 -17.49 17.00 8.30
C ALA A 351 -16.80 18.36 8.48
N ASP A 352 -16.70 18.83 9.72
CA ASP A 352 -16.03 20.08 10.06
C ASP A 352 -14.52 19.98 9.78
N TYR A 353 -13.88 18.86 10.12
CA TYR A 353 -12.47 18.66 9.81
C TYR A 353 -12.21 18.57 8.28
N ILE A 354 -13.07 17.90 7.51
CA ILE A 354 -12.99 17.90 6.03
C ILE A 354 -13.08 19.32 5.47
N ASN A 355 -13.99 20.13 6.01
CA ASN A 355 -14.08 21.54 5.64
C ASN A 355 -12.87 22.35 6.14
N PHE A 356 -12.28 22.01 7.28
CA PHE A 356 -11.07 22.67 7.74
C PHE A 356 -9.89 22.45 6.78
N LEU A 357 -9.74 21.23 6.22
CA LEU A 357 -8.66 20.90 5.26
C LEU A 357 -8.63 21.76 3.99
N THR A 358 -9.75 22.37 3.62
CA THR A 358 -9.86 23.23 2.41
C THR A 358 -10.14 24.69 2.76
N SER A 359 -9.97 25.08 4.03
CA SER A 359 -10.27 26.43 4.54
C SER A 359 -9.43 27.53 3.87
N GLU A 360 -8.15 27.29 3.61
CA GLU A 360 -7.29 28.26 2.91
C GLU A 360 -7.67 28.44 1.43
N GLN A 361 -8.36 27.46 0.85
CA GLN A 361 -8.80 27.48 -0.55
C GLN A 361 -10.28 27.85 -0.70
N ARG A 362 -10.91 28.48 0.31
CA ARG A 362 -12.36 28.80 0.33
C ARG A 362 -12.82 29.76 -0.77
N SER A 363 -11.90 30.51 -1.38
CA SER A 363 -12.21 31.32 -2.57
C SER A 363 -12.54 30.46 -3.79
N LYS A 364 -12.01 29.23 -3.86
CA LYS A 364 -12.20 28.29 -4.98
C LYS A 364 -13.04 27.06 -4.60
N CYS A 365 -12.83 26.53 -3.40
CA CYS A 365 -13.48 25.31 -2.90
C CYS A 365 -14.73 25.66 -2.07
N GLU A 366 -15.87 25.13 -2.49
CA GLU A 366 -17.14 25.23 -1.79
C GLU A 366 -17.12 24.50 -0.44
N ARG A 367 -17.90 25.01 0.54
CA ARG A 367 -18.09 24.32 1.81
C ARG A 367 -19.09 23.19 1.60
N ARG A 368 -18.72 21.98 2.03
CA ARG A 368 -19.61 20.83 1.94
C ARG A 368 -20.48 20.71 3.19
N GLN A 369 -21.72 20.26 3.04
CA GLN A 369 -22.67 20.00 4.13
C GLN A 369 -23.02 18.52 4.19
N ILE A 370 -23.20 17.97 5.39
CA ILE A 370 -23.67 16.59 5.56
C ILE A 370 -25.08 16.47 4.98
N THR A 371 -25.23 15.54 4.03
CA THR A 371 -26.53 15.15 3.49
C THR A 371 -27.10 13.95 4.25
N SER A 372 -26.24 12.99 4.62
CA SER A 372 -26.65 11.81 5.39
C SER A 372 -25.47 11.14 6.08
N ILE A 373 -25.71 10.52 7.23
CA ILE A 373 -24.74 9.67 7.93
C ILE A 373 -25.04 8.21 7.54
N LYS A 374 -24.07 7.51 6.95
CA LYS A 374 -24.23 6.09 6.58
C LYS A 374 -24.02 5.18 7.78
N SER A 375 -22.99 5.46 8.58
CA SER A 375 -22.66 4.67 9.76
C SER A 375 -21.80 5.45 10.73
N VAL A 376 -21.92 5.08 12.00
CA VAL A 376 -20.97 5.45 13.05
C VAL A 376 -20.68 4.18 13.83
N LEU A 377 -19.41 3.84 13.86
CA LEU A 377 -18.87 2.68 14.52
C LEU A 377 -17.99 3.14 15.66
N VAL A 378 -18.01 2.40 16.76
CA VAL A 378 -17.09 2.60 17.88
C VAL A 378 -16.30 1.32 18.09
N GLN A 379 -15.02 1.44 18.38
CA GLN A 379 -14.15 0.31 18.59
C GLN A 379 -14.66 -0.51 19.79
N LYS A 380 -14.72 -1.83 19.61
CA LYS A 380 -14.88 -2.74 20.74
C LYS A 380 -13.53 -2.82 21.44
N VAL A 381 -13.49 -2.50 22.74
CA VAL A 381 -12.31 -2.82 23.54
C VAL A 381 -12.26 -4.34 23.65
N ASP A 382 -11.12 -4.96 23.29
CA ASP A 382 -11.02 -6.41 23.40
C ASP A 382 -11.03 -6.78 24.89
N ASP A 383 -12.10 -7.43 25.32
CA ASP A 383 -12.30 -7.87 26.71
C ASP A 383 -11.17 -8.84 27.15
N GLN A 384 -10.39 -9.42 26.22
CA GLN A 384 -9.21 -10.23 26.54
C GLN A 384 -7.94 -9.40 26.81
N LEU A 385 -7.80 -8.21 26.25
CA LEU A 385 -6.67 -7.30 26.54
C LEU A 385 -6.83 -6.61 27.90
N LEU A 386 -8.07 -6.41 28.34
CA LEU A 386 -8.40 -5.83 29.65
C LEU A 386 -8.23 -6.80 30.82
N LYS A 387 -7.96 -8.09 30.55
CA LYS A 387 -7.70 -9.10 31.60
C LYS A 387 -6.26 -9.11 32.11
N TYR A 388 -5.36 -8.34 31.49
CA TYR A 388 -3.92 -8.42 31.76
C TYR A 388 -3.31 -7.21 32.50
N GLU A 389 -4.11 -6.28 33.01
CA GLU A 389 -3.65 -5.27 33.97
C GLU A 389 -4.35 -5.42 35.32
N TYR A 390 -3.97 -6.45 36.08
CA TYR A 390 -4.12 -6.41 37.54
C TYR A 390 -2.83 -6.88 38.19
N SER A 391 -2.04 -5.91 38.65
CA SER A 391 -0.83 -6.09 39.43
C SER A 391 -1.15 -6.35 40.91
N LYS A 392 -1.81 -7.47 41.23
CA LYS A 392 -1.85 -8.06 42.58
C LYS A 392 -2.05 -9.57 42.45
N GLU A 393 -1.11 -10.35 42.96
CA GLU A 393 -1.10 -11.82 42.91
C GLU A 393 -2.26 -12.49 43.70
N GLU A 394 -3.12 -11.74 44.37
CA GLU A 394 -4.16 -12.28 45.27
C GLU A 394 -5.53 -12.53 44.61
N ASP A 395 -5.79 -12.04 43.39
CA ASP A 395 -7.10 -12.17 42.73
C ASP A 395 -7.20 -13.36 41.74
N ALA A 396 -6.19 -14.23 41.68
CA ALA A 396 -6.06 -15.26 40.66
C ALA A 396 -6.96 -16.51 40.83
N PHE A 397 -7.88 -16.57 41.81
CA PHE A 397 -8.59 -17.83 42.11
C PHE A 397 -10.09 -17.89 41.82
N LEU A 398 -10.77 -16.83 41.37
CA LEU A 398 -12.18 -16.94 40.95
C LEU A 398 -12.47 -16.07 39.72
N GLY A 399 -12.63 -16.73 38.56
CA GLY A 399 -13.03 -16.10 37.31
C GLY A 399 -14.46 -15.55 37.35
N ASN A 400 -14.62 -14.31 37.81
CA ASN A 400 -15.89 -13.59 37.74
C ASN A 400 -15.67 -12.09 37.42
N PRO A 401 -15.98 -11.60 36.20
CA PRO A 401 -15.89 -10.18 35.91
C PRO A 401 -17.15 -9.48 36.42
N GLN A 402 -17.20 -9.13 37.71
CA GLN A 402 -18.27 -8.28 38.26
C GLN A 402 -18.07 -6.79 37.94
N ALA A 403 -16.90 -6.38 37.47
CA ALA A 403 -16.61 -5.00 37.10
C ALA A 403 -16.59 -4.83 35.58
N PRO A 404 -17.31 -3.84 35.01
CA PRO A 404 -17.11 -3.44 33.63
C PRO A 404 -15.68 -2.93 33.47
N ALA A 405 -15.06 -3.25 32.33
CA ALA A 405 -13.74 -2.76 32.01
C ALA A 405 -13.64 -1.23 32.14
N PRO A 406 -12.52 -0.68 32.67
CA PRO A 406 -12.36 0.75 32.82
C PRO A 406 -12.50 1.43 31.46
N ARG A 407 -13.38 2.45 31.38
CA ARG A 407 -13.48 3.28 30.17
C ARG A 407 -12.16 4.01 29.98
N THR A 408 -11.46 3.71 28.91
CA THR A 408 -10.28 4.47 28.50
C THR A 408 -10.69 5.93 28.24
N GLN A 409 -9.84 6.88 28.60
CA GLN A 409 -10.07 8.31 28.34
C GLN A 409 -10.44 8.58 26.87
N TYR A 410 -9.79 7.83 25.97
CA TYR A 410 -10.00 7.93 24.54
C TYR A 410 -10.93 6.83 24.03
N GLU A 411 -11.97 7.24 23.31
CA GLU A 411 -12.84 6.36 22.54
C GLU A 411 -12.53 6.53 21.04
N TYR A 412 -12.48 5.42 20.31
CA TYR A 412 -12.14 5.41 18.89
C TYR A 412 -13.38 5.13 18.07
N TYR A 413 -13.69 6.06 17.19
CA TYR A 413 -14.83 5.99 16.30
C TYR A 413 -14.38 5.90 14.84
N MET A 414 -15.25 5.33 14.01
CA MET A 414 -15.15 5.41 12.57
C MET A 414 -16.52 5.76 12.01
N THR A 415 -16.60 6.80 11.20
CA THR A 415 -17.86 7.25 10.62
C THR A 415 -17.77 7.36 9.11
N THR A 416 -18.86 6.99 8.44
CA THR A 416 -19.04 7.18 7.01
C THR A 416 -20.17 8.19 6.78
N ILE A 417 -19.86 9.30 6.13
CA ILE A 417 -20.78 10.41 5.86
C ILE A 417 -20.87 10.68 4.36
N ILE A 418 -22.04 11.19 3.92
CA ILE A 418 -22.24 11.72 2.57
C ILE A 418 -22.38 13.24 2.69
N MET A 419 -21.64 13.98 1.87
CA MET A 419 -21.66 15.43 1.85
C MET A 419 -21.98 16.01 0.47
N ASN A 420 -22.72 17.11 0.42
CA ASN A 420 -23.00 17.88 -0.80
C ASN A 420 -22.25 19.23 -0.79
N PRO A 421 -21.92 19.82 -1.96
CA PRO A 421 -22.23 19.34 -3.33
C PRO A 421 -21.44 18.08 -3.72
N GLY A 422 -21.86 17.40 -4.80
CA GLY A 422 -21.14 16.24 -5.39
C GLY A 422 -21.39 14.86 -4.78
N GLN A 423 -22.29 14.72 -3.79
CA GLN A 423 -22.58 13.44 -3.11
C GLN A 423 -21.32 12.68 -2.65
N ALA A 424 -20.37 13.43 -2.10
CA ALA A 424 -19.09 12.93 -1.65
C ALA A 424 -19.23 11.97 -0.46
N ILE A 425 -18.73 10.74 -0.61
CA ILE A 425 -18.71 9.74 0.46
C ILE A 425 -17.33 9.75 1.13
N PHE A 426 -17.29 10.04 2.43
CA PHE A 426 -16.08 10.01 3.24
C PHE A 426 -16.20 9.00 4.37
N GLU A 427 -15.14 8.23 4.62
CA GLU A 427 -14.94 7.41 5.82
C GLU A 427 -13.76 7.98 6.61
N GLY A 428 -13.93 8.25 7.90
CA GLY A 428 -12.87 8.82 8.73
C GLY A 428 -12.81 8.21 10.12
N SER A 429 -11.60 8.11 10.67
CA SER A 429 -11.39 7.79 12.08
C SER A 429 -11.47 9.05 12.94
N VAL A 430 -12.13 8.95 14.09
CA VAL A 430 -12.25 10.05 15.07
C VAL A 430 -11.86 9.54 16.44
N ILE A 431 -10.90 10.20 17.09
CA ILE A 431 -10.53 9.93 18.48
C ILE A 431 -11.29 10.92 19.34
N TYR A 432 -12.15 10.43 20.22
CA TYR A 432 -12.92 11.24 21.14
C TYR A 432 -12.32 11.17 22.54
N ASP A 433 -11.91 12.31 23.09
CA ASP A 433 -11.46 12.42 24.47
C ASP A 433 -12.64 12.70 25.40
N THR A 434 -13.02 11.69 26.18
CA THR A 434 -14.15 11.75 27.12
C THR A 434 -13.95 12.71 28.30
N LYS A 435 -12.71 13.17 28.56
CA LYS A 435 -12.44 14.16 29.62
C LYS A 435 -12.60 15.59 29.12
N THR A 436 -12.15 15.87 27.91
CA THR A 436 -12.19 17.22 27.33
C THR A 436 -13.40 17.45 26.43
N ASN A 437 -14.17 16.39 26.13
CA ASN A 437 -15.24 16.38 25.14
C ASN A 437 -14.79 16.94 23.79
N SER A 438 -13.61 16.50 23.34
CA SER A 438 -13.00 16.97 22.11
C SER A 438 -12.68 15.82 21.16
N SER A 439 -12.79 16.11 19.87
CA SER A 439 -12.49 15.16 18.79
C SER A 439 -11.16 15.51 18.13
N THR A 440 -10.31 14.50 17.95
CA THR A 440 -9.06 14.60 17.18
C THR A 440 -9.16 13.72 15.94
N ILE A 441 -8.78 14.30 14.78
CA ILE A 441 -8.84 13.65 13.48
C ILE A 441 -7.51 13.90 12.75
N ASN A 442 -6.97 12.86 12.13
CA ASN A 442 -5.80 12.96 11.27
C ASN A 442 -6.22 12.86 9.79
N LYS A 443 -5.73 13.77 8.94
CA LYS A 443 -5.94 13.75 7.49
C LYS A 443 -5.64 12.38 6.84
N ASN A 444 -4.60 11.69 7.30
CA ASN A 444 -4.17 10.39 6.72
C ASN A 444 -5.09 9.22 7.15
N GLU A 445 -6.06 9.50 8.03
CA GLU A 445 -7.10 8.57 8.48
C GLU A 445 -8.48 8.92 7.92
N ILE A 446 -8.51 9.57 6.75
CA ILE A 446 -9.72 9.90 6.00
C ILE A 446 -9.62 9.33 4.59
N SER A 447 -10.62 8.56 4.22
CA SER A 447 -10.78 7.95 2.90
C SER A 447 -11.96 8.58 2.16
N ARG A 448 -11.70 9.14 0.97
CA ARG A 448 -12.75 9.53 0.01
C ARG A 448 -13.14 8.28 -0.79
N LEU A 449 -14.33 7.72 -0.53
CA LEU A 449 -14.78 6.45 -1.11
C LEU A 449 -15.41 6.62 -2.51
N SER A 450 -16.02 7.77 -2.78
CA SER A 450 -16.56 8.11 -4.10
C SER A 450 -15.52 8.84 -4.94
N ALA A 451 -15.29 8.40 -6.19
CA ALA A 451 -14.39 9.08 -7.12
C ALA A 451 -14.79 10.57 -7.30
N TYR A 452 -13.82 11.47 -7.14
CA TYR A 452 -14.05 12.92 -7.20
C TYR A 452 -13.91 13.50 -8.62
N LYS A 453 -13.33 12.77 -9.58
CA LYS A 453 -13.22 13.17 -10.99
C LYS A 453 -12.76 14.63 -11.14
N ASN A 454 -13.57 15.47 -11.81
CA ASN A 454 -13.28 16.88 -12.07
C ASN A 454 -13.76 17.85 -10.96
N GLU A 455 -14.28 17.33 -9.84
CA GLU A 455 -14.72 18.17 -8.69
C GLU A 455 -13.64 19.16 -8.21
N PRO A 456 -12.33 18.82 -8.15
CA PRO A 456 -11.30 19.70 -7.62
C PRO A 456 -10.46 20.40 -8.73
N HIS A 457 -11.00 20.57 -9.95
CA HIS A 457 -10.21 21.06 -11.11
C HIS A 457 -9.56 22.44 -10.88
N CYS A 458 -10.24 23.35 -10.19
CA CYS A 458 -9.76 24.68 -9.80
C CYS A 458 -8.51 24.69 -8.90
N ILE A 459 -8.21 23.57 -8.24
CA ILE A 459 -7.03 23.41 -7.39
C ILE A 459 -6.09 22.29 -7.83
N THR A 460 -6.48 21.40 -8.74
CA THR A 460 -5.72 20.18 -9.08
C THR A 460 -4.26 20.47 -9.46
N ALA A 461 -4.00 21.55 -10.20
CA ALA A 461 -2.65 21.96 -10.59
C ALA A 461 -1.82 22.58 -9.45
N THR A 462 -2.44 22.98 -8.34
CA THR A 462 -1.80 23.77 -7.26
C THR A 462 -1.84 23.10 -5.89
N HIS A 463 -2.84 22.28 -5.61
CA HIS A 463 -3.01 21.59 -4.34
C HIS A 463 -3.57 20.18 -4.59
N PRO A 464 -2.90 19.33 -5.40
CA PRO A 464 -3.43 18.00 -5.71
C PRO A 464 -3.64 17.13 -4.46
N HIS A 465 -2.88 17.39 -3.39
CA HIS A 465 -3.03 16.76 -2.08
C HIS A 465 -4.35 17.11 -1.35
N LEU A 466 -5.15 18.05 -1.86
CA LEU A 466 -6.49 18.42 -1.38
C LEU A 466 -7.62 17.98 -2.33
N ASN A 467 -7.29 17.36 -3.47
CA ASN A 467 -8.27 16.89 -4.47
C ASN A 467 -9.42 16.05 -3.87
N PRO A 468 -9.19 15.13 -2.91
CA PRO A 468 -10.28 14.34 -2.34
C PRO A 468 -11.37 15.15 -1.62
N PHE A 469 -11.04 16.38 -1.20
CA PHE A 469 -11.87 17.19 -0.30
C PHE A 469 -12.55 18.38 -1.01
N CYS A 470 -11.88 19.01 -1.97
CA CYS A 470 -12.39 20.20 -2.64
C CYS A 470 -13.55 19.90 -3.60
N TYR A 471 -14.52 20.82 -3.67
CA TYR A 471 -15.49 20.93 -4.76
C TYR A 471 -15.41 22.35 -5.30
N CYS A 472 -15.14 22.53 -6.58
CA CYS A 472 -14.94 23.85 -7.15
C CYS A 472 -16.27 24.61 -7.30
N LYS A 473 -16.26 25.88 -6.90
CA LYS A 473 -17.45 26.75 -6.85
C LYS A 473 -18.06 27.04 -8.21
N ASP A 474 -17.26 27.00 -9.26
CA ASP A 474 -17.68 27.16 -10.66
C ASP A 474 -18.45 25.95 -11.23
N LEU A 475 -18.60 24.88 -10.44
CA LEU A 475 -19.46 23.73 -10.76
C LEU A 475 -20.87 23.84 -10.13
N LEU A 476 -21.12 24.85 -9.28
CA LEU A 476 -22.44 25.16 -8.71
C LEU A 476 -23.22 26.08 -9.65
#